data_AF-A0A957TA64-F1
#
_entry.id   AF-A0A957TA64-F1
#
_cell.length_a   1.000
_cell.length_b   1.000
_cell.length_c   1.000
_cell.angle_alpha   90.00
_cell.angle_beta   90.00
_cell.angle_gamma   90.00
#
_symmetry.space_group_name_H-M   'P 1'
#
loop_
_entity.id
_entity.type
_entity.pdbx_description
1 polymer ?
#
loop_
_entity_poly.entity_id
_entity_poly.type
_entity_poly.pdbx_seq_one_letter_code
_entity_poly.pdbx_strand_id
1 'polypeptide(L)'
;DASWLALAESPAEDNANFTVAVLPAERLPLQLYLDSVTSGLSAVEGTVVHESELRAGLRPGGVAIPSIRYDMPGGVSGWQVAFFDDSGAQLFVFTFTASTNLFDEFVKDFERVIVEAET
;
A
#
# COMPACT_ATOMS: atom_id res chain seq x y z
N ASP A 1 19.57 -4.53 5.74
CA ASP A 1 19.00 -3.68 6.80
C ASP A 1 17.56 -3.39 6.41
N ALA A 2 16.62 -4.22 6.88
CA ALA A 2 15.25 -4.29 6.38
C ALA A 2 14.27 -3.66 7.38
N SER A 3 14.56 -2.43 7.79
CA SER A 3 13.83 -1.69 8.83
C SER A 3 12.38 -1.33 8.48
N TRP A 4 11.92 -1.62 7.26
CA TRP A 4 10.55 -1.36 6.81
C TRP A 4 9.55 -2.45 7.23
N LEU A 5 10.03 -3.62 7.67
CA LEU A 5 9.20 -4.74 8.13
C LEU A 5 8.60 -4.52 9.54
N ALA A 6 8.98 -3.44 10.24
CA ALA A 6 8.59 -3.21 11.63
C ALA A 6 7.19 -2.59 11.83
N LEU A 7 6.37 -2.41 10.78
CA LEU A 7 5.01 -1.86 10.89
C LEU A 7 3.94 -2.88 11.31
N ALA A 8 4.30 -4.13 11.62
CA ALA A 8 3.34 -5.23 11.77
C ALA A 8 3.10 -5.73 13.20
N GLU A 9 3.57 -5.05 14.25
CA GLU A 9 3.32 -5.48 15.64
C GLU A 9 2.25 -4.62 16.31
N SER A 10 1.00 -4.76 15.86
CA SER A 10 -0.18 -4.41 16.66
C SER A 10 -1.12 -5.61 16.70
N PRO A 11 -1.57 -6.06 17.88
CA PRO A 11 -2.43 -7.24 17.98
C PRO A 11 -3.74 -7.02 17.21
N ALA A 12 -4.17 -8.05 16.51
CA ALA A 12 -5.44 -8.13 15.79
C ALA A 12 -6.64 -8.11 16.77
N GLU A 13 -6.90 -6.97 17.40
CA GLU A 13 -8.23 -6.63 17.89
C GLU A 13 -8.87 -5.79 16.79
N ASP A 14 -9.99 -6.25 16.20
CA ASP A 14 -10.95 -5.56 15.29
C ASP A 14 -10.62 -4.12 14.80
N ASN A 15 -9.42 -3.87 14.32
CA ASN A 15 -8.92 -2.52 14.06
C ASN A 15 -8.38 -2.45 12.64
N ALA A 16 -8.90 -1.47 11.91
CA ALA A 16 -8.34 -0.96 10.69
C ALA A 16 -7.11 -0.09 11.02
N ASN A 17 -5.98 -0.38 10.38
CA ASN A 17 -4.77 0.42 10.48
C ASN A 17 -4.50 1.12 9.15
N PHE A 18 -4.17 2.40 9.24
CA PHE A 18 -3.72 3.20 8.11
C PHE A 18 -2.37 3.83 8.45
N THR A 19 -1.38 3.60 7.59
CA THR A 19 -0.03 4.15 7.74
C THR A 19 0.37 4.88 6.48
N VAL A 20 1.04 6.02 6.67
CA VAL A 20 1.67 6.77 5.59
C VAL A 20 3.17 6.83 5.86
N ALA A 21 3.96 6.36 4.89
CA ALA A 21 5.40 6.54 4.89
C ALA A 21 5.80 7.52 3.78
N VAL A 22 6.78 8.38 4.08
CA VAL A 22 7.38 9.31 3.12
C VAL A 22 8.84 8.94 2.95
N LEU A 23 9.19 8.55 1.73
CA LEU A 23 10.51 8.07 1.37
C LEU A 23 11.15 9.01 0.35
N PRO A 24 12.49 9.13 0.30
CA PRO A 24 13.13 9.74 -0.85
C PRO A 24 12.77 8.93 -2.10
N ALA A 25 12.39 9.59 -3.20
CA ALA A 25 11.96 8.91 -4.43
C ALA A 25 13.07 8.06 -5.07
N GLU A 26 14.33 8.40 -4.80
CA GLU A 26 15.54 7.85 -5.45
C GLU A 26 15.50 7.87 -6.99
N ARG A 27 14.51 8.58 -7.58
CA ARG A 27 14.16 8.63 -9.00
C ARG A 27 13.91 7.24 -9.63
N LEU A 28 13.48 6.26 -8.85
CA LEU A 28 13.15 4.94 -9.37
C LEU A 28 11.77 4.97 -10.05
N PRO A 29 11.56 4.23 -11.16
CA PRO A 29 10.23 4.12 -11.75
C PRO A 29 9.24 3.47 -10.79
N LEU A 30 7.98 3.93 -10.77
CA LEU A 30 6.91 3.33 -9.96
C LEU A 30 6.70 1.84 -10.25
N GLN A 31 6.96 1.40 -11.48
CA GLN A 31 6.94 -0.03 -11.83
C GLN A 31 7.97 -0.84 -11.04
N LEU A 32 9.18 -0.29 -10.82
CA LEU A 32 10.21 -0.99 -10.05
C LEU A 32 9.81 -1.11 -8.58
N TYR A 33 9.16 -0.08 -8.03
CA TYR A 33 8.56 -0.16 -6.70
C TYR A 33 7.52 -1.28 -6.63
N LEU A 34 6.58 -1.32 -7.59
CA LEU A 34 5.54 -2.34 -7.66
C LEU A 34 6.14 -3.74 -7.70
N ASP A 35 7.10 -3.98 -8.60
CA ASP A 35 7.76 -5.28 -8.76
C ASP A 35 8.52 -5.68 -7.48
N SER A 36 9.23 -4.73 -6.85
CA SER A 36 10.03 -4.99 -5.66
C SER A 36 9.16 -5.34 -4.44
N VAL A 37 8.09 -4.58 -4.21
CA VAL A 37 7.19 -4.82 -3.09
C VAL A 37 6.41 -6.11 -3.29
N THR A 38 5.87 -6.35 -4.50
CA THR A 38 5.14 -7.59 -4.80
C THR A 38 6.05 -8.81 -4.66
N SER A 39 7.29 -8.73 -5.12
CA SER A 39 8.27 -9.81 -4.91
C SER A 39 8.59 -10.00 -3.42
N GLY A 40 8.70 -8.92 -2.65
CA GLY A 40 8.94 -8.97 -1.20
C GLY A 40 7.80 -9.62 -0.45
N LEU A 41 6.55 -9.22 -0.73
CA LEU A 41 5.35 -9.81 -0.13
C LEU A 41 5.21 -11.28 -0.51
N SER A 42 5.45 -11.64 -1.77
CA SER A 42 5.36 -13.03 -2.24
C SER A 42 6.41 -13.96 -1.62
N ALA A 43 7.50 -13.39 -1.08
CA ALA A 43 8.53 -14.15 -0.38
C ALA A 43 8.19 -14.42 1.10
N VAL A 44 7.18 -13.74 1.66
CA VAL A 44 6.72 -13.95 3.03
C VAL A 44 5.80 -15.16 3.07
N GLU A 45 6.16 -16.16 3.88
CA GLU A 45 5.38 -17.40 4.01
C GLU A 45 3.92 -17.10 4.40
N GLY A 46 2.98 -17.70 3.67
CA GLY A 46 1.54 -17.57 3.90
C GLY A 46 0.94 -16.23 3.50
N THR A 47 1.70 -15.32 2.88
CA THR A 47 1.17 -14.12 2.23
C THR A 47 0.68 -14.46 0.82
N VAL A 48 -0.48 -13.93 0.43
CA VAL A 48 -1.07 -14.11 -0.90
C VAL A 48 -1.30 -12.75 -1.52
N VAL A 49 -0.64 -12.45 -2.65
CA VAL A 49 -0.90 -11.24 -3.43
C VAL A 49 -2.03 -11.52 -4.42
N HIS A 50 -3.13 -10.77 -4.32
CA HIS A 50 -4.31 -10.92 -5.17
C HIS A 50 -4.25 -10.03 -6.41
N GLU A 51 -3.82 -8.78 -6.22
CA GLU A 51 -3.71 -7.78 -7.28
C GLU A 51 -2.41 -7.01 -7.11
N SER A 52 -1.72 -6.73 -8.22
CA SER A 52 -0.49 -5.95 -8.26
C SER A 52 -0.39 -5.28 -9.63
N GLU A 53 -0.79 -4.01 -9.72
CA GLU A 53 -0.87 -3.29 -10.99
C GLU A 53 -0.58 -1.79 -10.83
N LEU A 54 -0.32 -1.13 -11.96
CA LEU A 54 -0.41 0.32 -12.06
C LEU A 54 -1.86 0.71 -12.33
N ARG A 55 -2.57 1.15 -11.28
CA ARG A 55 -3.99 1.47 -11.34
C ARG A 55 -4.21 2.97 -11.54
N ALA A 56 -4.95 3.32 -12.59
CA ALA A 56 -5.43 4.68 -12.84
C ALA A 56 -6.68 4.99 -12.01
N GLY A 57 -6.98 6.29 -11.86
CA GLY A 57 -8.21 6.77 -11.22
C GLY A 57 -8.14 6.90 -9.69
N LEU A 58 -7.03 6.47 -9.07
CA LEU A 58 -6.76 6.70 -7.64
C LEU A 58 -6.08 8.04 -7.37
N ARG A 59 -5.65 8.76 -8.42
CA ARG A 59 -5.09 10.10 -8.34
C ARG A 59 -5.81 11.07 -9.28
N PRO A 60 -5.88 12.36 -8.93
CA PRO A 60 -6.28 13.40 -9.86
C PRO A 60 -5.49 13.33 -11.17
N GLY A 61 -6.12 13.71 -12.28
CA GLY A 61 -5.49 13.69 -13.61
C GLY A 61 -5.35 12.30 -14.24
N GLY A 62 -5.83 11.24 -13.59
CA GLY A 62 -5.84 9.88 -14.16
C GLY A 62 -4.47 9.20 -14.18
N VAL A 63 -3.50 9.72 -13.42
CA VAL A 63 -2.16 9.14 -13.31
C VAL A 63 -2.26 7.74 -12.69
N ALA A 64 -1.64 6.76 -13.35
CA ALA A 64 -1.59 5.39 -12.85
C ALA A 64 -0.54 5.25 -11.74
N ILE A 65 -0.93 4.63 -10.63
CA ILE A 65 -0.07 4.43 -9.45
C ILE A 65 0.01 2.95 -9.07
N PRO A 66 1.13 2.47 -8.52
CA PRO A 66 1.21 1.15 -7.90
C PRO A 66 0.08 0.92 -6.92
N SER A 67 -0.61 -0.21 -7.08
CA SER A 67 -1.68 -0.68 -6.23
C SER A 67 -1.50 -2.17 -6.01
N ILE A 68 -1.35 -2.58 -4.75
CA ILE A 68 -1.10 -3.96 -4.36
C ILE A 68 -2.12 -4.38 -3.31
N ARG A 69 -2.90 -5.42 -3.60
CA ARG A 69 -3.83 -6.05 -2.64
C ARG A 69 -3.33 -7.43 -2.26
N TYR A 70 -3.35 -7.73 -0.97
CA TYR A 70 -2.78 -8.97 -0.45
C TYR A 70 -3.45 -9.40 0.85
N ASP A 71 -3.34 -10.68 1.18
CA ASP A 71 -3.63 -11.23 2.50
C ASP A 71 -2.34 -11.70 3.16
N MET A 72 -2.24 -11.51 4.47
CA MET A 72 -1.15 -12.00 5.31
C MET A 72 -1.64 -13.13 6.24
N PRO A 73 -0.73 -13.97 6.74
CA PRO A 73 -1.06 -14.91 7.81
C PRO A 73 -1.72 -14.21 9.00
N GLY A 74 -2.65 -14.89 9.67
CA GLY A 74 -3.37 -14.34 10.81
C GLY A 74 -4.68 -13.61 10.45
N GLY A 75 -5.12 -13.69 9.19
CA GLY A 75 -6.43 -13.15 8.77
C GLY A 75 -6.44 -11.63 8.62
N VAL A 76 -5.33 -11.08 8.12
CA VAL A 76 -5.19 -9.64 7.85
C VAL A 76 -5.11 -9.44 6.34
N SER A 77 -5.96 -8.55 5.82
CA SER A 77 -5.93 -8.10 4.43
C SER A 77 -5.30 -6.72 4.34
N GLY A 78 -4.60 -6.46 3.23
CA GLY A 78 -3.84 -5.24 3.01
C GLY A 78 -4.07 -4.64 1.62
N TRP A 79 -4.08 -3.31 1.56
CA TRP A 79 -3.97 -2.54 0.32
C TRP A 79 -2.87 -1.49 0.47
N GLN A 80 -1.86 -1.58 -0.38
CA GLN A 80 -0.78 -0.61 -0.45
C GLN A 80 -0.82 0.13 -1.79
N VAL A 81 -0.71 1.45 -1.74
CA VAL A 81 -0.52 2.31 -2.91
C VAL A 81 0.68 3.20 -2.73
N ALA A 82 1.33 3.60 -3.82
CA ALA A 82 2.43 4.55 -3.74
C ALA A 82 2.45 5.53 -4.89
N PHE A 83 2.87 6.76 -4.64
CA PHE A 83 2.92 7.81 -5.65
C PHE A 83 3.95 8.87 -5.28
N PHE A 84 4.44 9.59 -6.29
CA PHE A 84 5.32 10.72 -6.05
C PHE A 84 4.55 11.98 -5.70
N ASP A 85 5.17 12.87 -4.93
CA ASP A 85 4.73 14.26 -4.83
C ASP A 85 4.84 15.00 -6.17
N ASP A 86 4.24 16.19 -6.23
CA ASP A 86 4.30 17.04 -7.42
C ASP A 86 5.73 17.37 -7.88
N SER A 87 6.70 17.37 -6.95
CA SER A 87 8.11 17.63 -7.27
C SER A 87 8.86 16.39 -7.78
N GLY A 88 8.32 15.19 -7.59
CA GLY A 88 9.00 13.92 -7.88
C GLY A 88 10.15 13.59 -6.93
N ALA A 89 10.29 14.32 -5.83
CA ALA A 89 11.39 14.16 -4.86
C ALA A 89 11.06 13.13 -3.78
N GLN A 90 9.77 12.97 -3.45
CA GLN A 90 9.30 12.11 -2.38
C GLN A 90 8.34 11.05 -2.91
N LEU A 91 8.51 9.82 -2.45
CA LEU A 91 7.55 8.74 -2.63
C LEU A 91 6.69 8.62 -1.37
N PHE A 92 5.40 8.83 -1.54
CA PHE A 92 4.39 8.54 -0.54
C PHE A 92 3.96 7.09 -0.70
N VAL A 93 3.96 6.34 0.40
CA VAL A 93 3.44 4.97 0.48
C VAL A 93 2.32 4.94 1.49
N PHE A 94 1.11 4.67 1.01
CA PHE A 94 -0.08 4.56 1.84
C PHE A 94 -0.40 3.08 1.96
N THR A 95 -0.50 2.61 3.20
CA THR A 95 -0.81 1.21 3.49
C THR A 95 -2.01 1.17 4.41
N PHE A 96 -3.02 0.41 3.99
CA PHE A 96 -4.19 0.09 4.77
C PHE A 96 -4.18 -1.41 5.07
N THR A 97 -4.37 -1.78 6.33
CA THR A 97 -4.56 -3.18 6.74
C THR A 97 -5.75 -3.29 7.69
N ALA A 98 -6.46 -4.40 7.62
CA ALA A 98 -7.55 -4.71 8.54
C ALA A 98 -7.73 -6.23 8.62
N SER A 99 -8.48 -6.70 9.62
CA SER A 99 -8.97 -8.08 9.62
C SER A 99 -9.76 -8.36 8.32
N THR A 100 -9.57 -9.54 7.73
CA THR A 100 -10.14 -9.89 6.41
C THR A 100 -11.66 -9.72 6.35
N ASN A 101 -12.37 -9.95 7.46
CA ASN A 101 -13.82 -9.78 7.55
C ASN A 101 -14.28 -8.31 7.57
N LEU A 102 -13.40 -7.36 7.89
CA LEU A 102 -13.69 -5.92 7.97
C LEU A 102 -13.10 -5.12 6.81
N PHE A 103 -12.17 -5.72 6.06
CA PHE A 103 -11.40 -5.01 5.04
C PHE A 103 -12.27 -4.30 4.01
N ASP A 104 -13.23 -5.01 3.42
CA ASP A 104 -14.12 -4.47 2.39
C ASP A 104 -15.04 -3.35 2.92
N GLU A 105 -15.30 -3.30 4.23
CA GLU A 105 -16.10 -2.25 4.86
C GLU A 105 -15.37 -0.90 4.81
N PHE A 106 -14.05 -0.91 4.95
CA PHE A 106 -13.21 0.30 5.05
C PHE A 106 -12.47 0.66 3.74
N VAL A 107 -12.45 -0.24 2.75
CA VAL A 107 -11.79 -0.01 1.45
C VAL A 107 -12.20 1.31 0.80
N LYS A 108 -13.48 1.69 0.90
CA LYS A 108 -13.98 2.95 0.31
C LYS A 108 -13.45 4.20 1.02
N ASP A 109 -13.28 4.13 2.34
CA ASP A 109 -12.72 5.24 3.10
C ASP A 109 -11.25 5.44 2.79
N PHE A 110 -10.50 4.34 2.66
CA PHE A 110 -9.11 4.40 2.23
C PHE A 110 -8.97 4.92 0.79
N GLU A 111 -9.80 4.45 -0.15
CA GLU A 111 -9.80 4.95 -1.53
C GLU A 111 -10.04 6.47 -1.58
N ARG A 112 -10.99 6.97 -0.79
CA ARG A 112 -11.24 8.41 -0.66
C ARG A 112 -10.01 9.17 -0.16
N VAL A 113 -9.33 8.66 0.87
CA VAL A 113 -8.10 9.27 1.40
C VAL A 113 -7.01 9.35 0.34
N ILE A 114 -6.83 8.32 -0.49
CA ILE A 114 -5.83 8.34 -1.58
C ILE A 114 -6.17 9.41 -2.62
N VAL A 115 -7.45 9.52 -3.00
CA VAL A 115 -7.93 10.45 -4.02
C VAL A 115 -7.85 11.91 -3.54
N GLU A 116 -8.19 12.15 -2.27
CA GLU A 116 -8.19 13.49 -1.65
C GLU A 116 -6.80 13.94 -1.17
N ALA A 117 -5.81 13.04 -1.12
CA ALA A 117 -4.46 13.40 -0.73
C ALA A 117 -3.81 14.33 -1.77
N GLU A 118 -3.82 15.64 -1.53
CA GLU A 118 -3.01 16.60 -2.27
C GLU A 118 -1.58 16.59 -1.71
N THR A 119 -0.56 16.54 -2.59
CA THR A 119 0.88 16.46 -2.23
C THR A 119 1.71 17.40 -3.06
#